data_AF-A0A9C8XH37-F1
#
_entry.id   AF-A0A9C8XH37-F1
#
_cell.length_a   1.000
_cell.length_b   1.000
_cell.length_c   1.000
_cell.angle_alpha   90.00
_cell.angle_beta   90.00
_cell.angle_gamma   90.00
#
_symmetry.space_group_name_H-M   'P 1'
#
loop_
_entity.id
_entity.type
_entity.pdbx_description
1 polymer ?
#
loop_
_entity_poly.entity_id
_entity_poly.type
_entity_poly.pdbx_seq_one_letter_code
_entity_poly.pdbx_strand_id
1 'polypeptide(L)'
;MTTTVKGPDGNPRCGWCAAAPEFFDYHDREWGFPVDDDRRLFEKICLESFQSGLSWRTILAKRENFRTAFEQFDFNRVARFNQRDVNRLLKDAGIVRHRGKIEAVINNAKRAQEMVEKEGSLAAFLWRYEPEPKQLGEPQSASTSPESIALSKELKKRGWKFVGPTTVYAFMQAMGLINDHVKNCVTRSKVEQARNKFKRPGT
;
A
#
# COMPACT_ATOMS: atom_id res chain seq x y z
N MET A 1 -11.56 16.59 0.82
CA MET A 1 -12.10 17.28 2.01
C MET A 1 -11.01 17.26 3.08
N THR A 2 -10.41 18.41 3.39
CA THR A 2 -9.39 18.54 4.43
C THR A 2 -10.06 18.68 5.80
N THR A 3 -10.89 17.70 6.17
CA THR A 3 -11.70 17.73 7.39
C THR A 3 -11.23 16.66 8.36
N THR A 4 -11.43 16.91 9.64
CA THR A 4 -11.18 15.93 10.70
C THR A 4 -12.50 15.40 11.25
N VAL A 5 -12.46 14.20 11.83
CA VAL A 5 -13.55 13.59 12.60
C VAL A 5 -13.04 13.22 13.99
N LYS A 6 -13.90 13.28 15.02
CA LYS A 6 -13.55 12.77 16.36
C LYS A 6 -13.47 11.25 16.31
N GLY A 7 -12.34 10.69 16.73
CA GLY A 7 -12.21 9.25 16.92
C GLY A 7 -12.74 8.77 18.28
N PRO A 8 -12.59 7.47 18.59
CA PRO A 8 -13.14 6.85 19.80
C PRO A 8 -12.67 7.46 21.13
N ASP A 9 -11.48 8.08 21.14
CA ASP A 9 -10.89 8.78 22.29
C ASP A 9 -11.21 10.29 22.33
N GLY A 10 -12.07 10.77 21.43
CA GLY A 10 -12.42 12.18 21.29
C GLY A 10 -11.44 13.05 20.48
N ASN A 11 -10.27 12.51 20.10
CA ASN A 11 -9.23 13.26 19.38
C ASN A 11 -9.49 13.33 17.86
N PRO A 12 -9.06 14.41 17.20
CA PRO A 12 -9.27 14.60 15.75
C PRO A 12 -8.42 13.64 14.91
N ARG A 13 -9.05 13.00 13.93
CA ARG A 13 -8.43 12.10 12.94
C ARG A 13 -8.85 12.48 11.52
N CYS A 14 -8.19 11.94 10.50
CA CYS A 14 -8.57 12.23 9.11
C CYS A 14 -10.04 11.87 8.84
N GLY A 15 -10.77 12.74 8.13
CA GLY A 15 -12.21 12.60 7.92
C GLY A 15 -12.65 11.28 7.30
N TRP A 16 -11.81 10.67 6.45
CA TRP A 16 -12.10 9.37 5.83
C TRP A 16 -12.22 8.23 6.86
N CYS A 17 -11.72 8.38 8.08
CA CYS A 17 -11.87 7.37 9.14
C CYS A 17 -13.34 7.12 9.51
N ALA A 18 -14.23 8.09 9.29
CA ALA A 18 -15.65 7.97 9.61
C ALA A 18 -16.39 6.95 8.72
N ALA A 19 -15.79 6.51 7.61
CA ALA A 19 -16.44 5.59 6.67
C ALA A 19 -16.65 4.17 7.25
N ALA A 20 -15.88 3.78 8.27
CA ALA A 20 -16.00 2.47 8.91
C ALA A 20 -15.32 2.45 10.30
N PRO A 21 -15.88 1.79 11.33
CA PRO A 21 -15.24 1.68 12.64
C PRO A 21 -13.82 1.11 12.59
N GLU A 22 -13.58 0.12 11.72
CA GLU A 22 -12.27 -0.51 11.53
C GLU A 22 -11.19 0.43 10.97
N PHE A 23 -11.57 1.57 10.39
CA PHE A 23 -10.61 2.51 9.82
C PHE A 23 -9.83 3.27 10.87
N PHE A 24 -10.37 3.45 12.07
CA PHE A 24 -9.66 4.14 13.14
C PHE A 24 -8.38 3.40 13.56
N ASP A 25 -8.45 2.08 13.75
CA ASP A 25 -7.27 1.28 14.12
C ASP A 25 -6.24 1.24 12.99
N TYR A 26 -6.69 1.02 11.74
CA TYR A 26 -5.83 1.07 10.55
C TYR A 26 -5.16 2.44 10.38
N HIS A 27 -5.90 3.53 10.56
CA HIS A 27 -5.38 4.89 10.50
C HIS A 27 -4.34 5.16 11.59
N ASP A 28 -4.64 4.79 12.84
CA ASP A 28 -3.82 5.13 14.00
C ASP A 28 -2.53 4.32 14.11
N ARG A 29 -2.49 3.14 13.49
CA ARG A 29 -1.40 2.16 13.71
C ARG A 29 -0.68 1.72 12.45
N GLU A 30 -1.25 1.96 11.27
CA GLU A 30 -0.68 1.47 10.01
C GLU A 30 -0.48 2.58 8.99
N TRP A 31 -1.52 3.35 8.67
CA TRP A 31 -1.48 4.26 7.53
C TRP A 31 -0.55 5.47 7.76
N GLY A 32 0.40 5.66 6.86
CA GLY A 32 1.36 6.75 6.90
C GLY A 32 2.63 6.43 7.70
N PHE A 33 2.64 5.35 8.50
CA PHE A 33 3.85 4.94 9.20
C PHE A 33 4.87 4.34 8.23
N PRO A 34 6.17 4.69 8.35
CA PRO A 34 7.19 4.22 7.43
C PRO A 34 7.41 2.71 7.57
N VAL A 35 7.55 2.00 6.44
CA VAL A 35 7.75 0.55 6.39
C VAL A 35 8.96 0.21 5.51
N ASP A 36 9.86 -0.64 6.01
CA ASP A 36 10.99 -1.24 5.28
C ASP A 36 10.89 -2.76 5.11
N ASP A 37 9.88 -3.41 5.68
CA ASP A 37 9.65 -4.85 5.49
C ASP A 37 9.12 -5.14 4.08
N ASP A 38 9.95 -5.82 3.27
CA ASP A 38 9.64 -6.14 1.87
C ASP A 38 8.32 -6.91 1.70
N ARG A 39 8.02 -7.81 2.64
CA ARG A 39 6.79 -8.60 2.59
C ARG A 39 5.56 -7.71 2.80
N ARG A 40 5.60 -6.80 3.76
CA ARG A 40 4.54 -5.82 4.02
C ARG A 40 4.38 -4.83 2.88
N LEU A 41 5.48 -4.37 2.28
CA LEU A 41 5.46 -3.53 1.08
C LEU A 41 4.81 -4.28 -0.10
N PHE A 42 5.18 -5.54 -0.32
CA PHE A 42 4.59 -6.39 -1.35
C PHE A 42 3.10 -6.67 -1.12
N GLU A 43 2.71 -7.02 0.11
CA GLU A 43 1.30 -7.16 0.51
C GLU A 43 0.53 -5.89 0.14
N LYS A 44 1.04 -4.73 0.57
CA LYS A 44 0.30 -3.49 0.42
C LYS A 44 0.10 -3.11 -1.04
N ILE A 45 1.13 -3.14 -1.88
CA ILE A 45 0.99 -2.78 -3.30
C ILE A 45 0.03 -3.73 -4.04
N CYS A 46 -0.02 -5.01 -3.63
CA CYS A 46 -0.99 -5.97 -4.15
C CYS A 46 -2.41 -5.65 -3.70
N LEU A 47 -2.63 -5.31 -2.42
CA LEU A 47 -3.95 -4.92 -1.91
C LEU A 47 -4.46 -3.63 -2.58
N GLU A 48 -3.61 -2.63 -2.78
CA GLU A 48 -3.95 -1.41 -3.52
C GLU A 48 -4.36 -1.73 -4.98
N SER A 49 -3.69 -2.72 -5.60
CA SER A 49 -4.05 -3.20 -6.95
C SER A 49 -5.44 -3.84 -6.98
N PHE A 50 -5.87 -4.51 -5.91
CA PHE A 50 -7.23 -5.04 -5.81
C PHE A 50 -8.31 -3.97 -5.64
N GLN A 51 -7.96 -2.80 -5.11
CA GLN A 51 -8.91 -1.73 -4.83
C GLN A 51 -9.57 -1.12 -6.09
N SER A 52 -8.93 -1.19 -7.26
CA SER A 52 -9.49 -0.57 -8.48
C SER A 52 -10.94 -1.02 -8.75
N GLY A 53 -11.90 -0.08 -8.71
CA GLY A 53 -13.34 -0.34 -8.85
C GLY A 53 -14.08 -0.76 -7.56
N LEU A 54 -13.42 -0.67 -6.40
CA LEU A 54 -13.96 -1.02 -5.08
C LEU A 54 -13.59 0.04 -4.04
N SER A 55 -14.26 0.01 -2.88
CA SER A 55 -13.85 0.80 -1.73
C SER A 55 -12.63 0.17 -1.04
N TRP A 56 -11.75 0.99 -0.44
CA TRP A 56 -10.68 0.47 0.43
C TRP A 56 -11.25 -0.35 1.60
N ARG A 57 -12.45 -0.02 2.09
CA ARG A 57 -13.16 -0.78 3.13
C ARG A 57 -13.35 -2.24 2.73
N THR A 58 -13.76 -2.48 1.49
CA THR A 58 -13.93 -3.85 0.95
C THR A 58 -12.63 -4.63 1.00
N ILE A 59 -11.50 -3.99 0.70
CA ILE A 59 -10.19 -4.63 0.71
C ILE A 59 -9.73 -4.88 2.15
N LEU A 60 -9.84 -3.88 3.02
CA LEU A 60 -9.43 -3.99 4.42
C LEU A 60 -10.23 -5.07 5.17
N ALA A 61 -11.55 -5.12 4.97
CA ALA A 61 -12.41 -6.15 5.57
C ALA A 61 -12.07 -7.57 5.09
N LYS A 62 -11.46 -7.73 3.91
CA LYS A 62 -11.02 -9.00 3.34
C LYS A 62 -9.54 -9.28 3.55
N ARG A 63 -8.80 -8.43 4.25
CA ARG A 63 -7.32 -8.50 4.33
C ARG A 63 -6.81 -9.84 4.87
N GLU A 64 -7.40 -10.36 5.93
CA GLU A 64 -6.96 -11.66 6.49
C GLU A 64 -7.27 -12.84 5.55
N ASN A 65 -8.36 -12.75 4.78
CA ASN A 65 -8.66 -13.74 3.73
C ASN A 65 -7.63 -13.65 2.61
N PHE A 66 -7.26 -12.43 2.17
CA PHE A 66 -6.19 -12.24 1.19
C PHE A 66 -4.86 -12.80 1.69
N ARG A 67 -4.48 -12.51 2.94
CA ARG A 67 -3.29 -13.07 3.56
C ARG A 67 -3.33 -14.59 3.54
N THR A 68 -4.42 -15.21 3.98
CA THR A 68 -4.54 -16.68 3.93
C THR A 68 -4.45 -17.22 2.50
N ALA A 69 -5.17 -16.62 1.56
CA ALA A 69 -5.27 -17.05 0.18
C ALA A 69 -3.92 -16.95 -0.58
N PHE A 70 -3.12 -15.92 -0.29
CA PHE A 70 -1.82 -15.64 -0.89
C PHE A 70 -0.64 -15.97 0.05
N GLU A 71 -0.80 -16.95 0.94
CA GLU A 71 0.29 -17.47 1.79
C GLU A 71 1.04 -16.36 2.55
N GLN A 72 0.24 -15.51 3.19
CA GLN A 72 0.65 -14.34 3.97
C GLN A 72 1.48 -13.36 3.13
N PHE A 73 1.27 -13.32 1.80
CA PHE A 73 2.04 -12.51 0.85
C PHE A 73 3.55 -12.75 0.89
N ASP A 74 3.99 -13.97 1.23
CA ASP A 74 5.38 -14.36 0.96
C ASP A 74 5.58 -14.44 -0.55
N PHE A 75 6.21 -13.42 -1.14
CA PHE A 75 6.39 -13.36 -2.59
C PHE A 75 7.24 -14.53 -3.13
N ASN A 76 8.09 -15.16 -2.34
CA ASN A 76 8.81 -16.36 -2.77
C ASN A 76 7.89 -17.56 -2.93
N ARG A 77 6.87 -17.66 -2.07
CA ARG A 77 5.88 -18.74 -2.17
C ARG A 77 4.85 -18.44 -3.26
N VAL A 78 4.32 -17.22 -3.28
CA VAL A 78 3.29 -16.78 -4.25
C VAL A 78 3.82 -16.82 -5.68
N ALA A 79 5.10 -16.55 -5.92
CA ALA A 79 5.71 -16.66 -7.25
C ALA A 79 5.62 -18.07 -7.87
N ARG A 80 5.45 -19.10 -7.03
CA ARG A 80 5.32 -20.51 -7.45
C ARG A 80 3.88 -20.93 -7.76
N PHE A 81 2.90 -20.07 -7.50
CA PHE A 81 1.50 -20.36 -7.81
C PHE A 81 1.33 -20.59 -9.31
N ASN A 82 0.48 -21.57 -9.65
CA ASN A 82 0.22 -21.98 -11.03
C ASN A 82 -1.28 -21.88 -11.37
N GLN A 83 -1.68 -22.41 -12.53
CA GLN A 83 -3.08 -22.34 -12.98
C GLN A 83 -4.07 -23.00 -12.02
N ARG A 84 -3.66 -24.04 -11.27
CA ARG A 84 -4.49 -24.67 -10.24
C ARG A 84 -4.77 -23.71 -9.09
N ASP A 85 -3.76 -22.94 -8.66
CA ASP A 85 -3.92 -21.91 -7.64
C ASP A 85 -4.84 -20.78 -8.10
N VAL A 86 -4.67 -20.30 -9.34
CA VAL A 86 -5.59 -19.30 -9.91
C VAL A 86 -7.04 -19.81 -9.89
N ASN A 87 -7.26 -21.06 -10.32
CA ASN A 87 -8.59 -21.65 -10.33
C ASN A 87 -9.16 -21.88 -8.92
N ARG A 88 -8.32 -22.21 -7.93
CA ARG A 88 -8.69 -22.29 -6.51
C ARG A 88 -9.12 -20.91 -5.99
N LEU A 89 -8.30 -19.89 -6.21
CA LEU A 89 -8.53 -18.51 -5.76
C LEU A 89 -9.79 -17.90 -6.40
N LEU A 90 -10.09 -18.23 -7.66
CA LEU A 90 -11.32 -17.80 -8.33
C LEU A 90 -12.60 -18.35 -7.69
N LYS A 91 -12.50 -19.42 -6.89
CA LYS A 91 -13.63 -20.00 -6.15
C LYS A 91 -13.74 -19.47 -4.72
N ASP A 92 -12.74 -18.75 -4.23
CA ASP A 92 -12.69 -18.24 -2.86
C ASP A 92 -13.53 -16.96 -2.72
N ALA A 93 -14.67 -17.06 -2.04
CA ALA A 93 -15.56 -15.92 -1.76
C ALA A 93 -15.00 -14.95 -0.70
N GLY A 94 -13.97 -15.37 0.04
CA GLY A 94 -13.25 -14.56 1.03
C GLY A 94 -12.51 -13.39 0.40
N ILE A 95 -12.07 -13.51 -0.86
CA ILE A 95 -11.31 -12.49 -1.61
C ILE A 95 -12.12 -11.87 -2.77
N VAL A 96 -11.48 -10.97 -3.52
CA VAL A 96 -12.03 -10.43 -4.77
C VAL A 96 -11.71 -11.39 -5.92
N ARG A 97 -12.75 -12.06 -6.45
CA ARG A 97 -12.65 -13.10 -7.51
C ARG A 97 -12.47 -12.51 -8.91
N HIS A 98 -11.39 -11.78 -9.12
CA HIS A 98 -11.04 -11.18 -10.40
C HIS A 98 -9.77 -11.81 -10.98
N ARG A 99 -9.92 -12.61 -12.05
CA ARG A 99 -8.83 -13.41 -12.65
C ARG A 99 -7.56 -12.60 -12.90
N GLY A 100 -7.69 -11.48 -13.63
CA GLY A 100 -6.51 -10.67 -13.98
C GLY A 100 -5.80 -10.04 -12.78
N LYS A 101 -6.49 -9.82 -11.65
CA LYS A 101 -5.88 -9.26 -10.43
C LYS A 101 -5.18 -10.36 -9.63
N ILE A 102 -5.75 -11.55 -9.58
CA ILE A 102 -5.11 -12.74 -8.99
C ILE A 102 -3.82 -13.07 -9.75
N GLU A 103 -3.90 -13.16 -11.08
CA GLU A 103 -2.73 -13.43 -11.94
C GLU A 103 -1.68 -12.31 -11.82
N ALA A 104 -2.11 -11.05 -11.64
CA ALA A 104 -1.21 -9.94 -11.39
C ALA A 104 -0.41 -10.09 -10.09
N VAL A 105 -1.01 -10.55 -8.98
CA VAL A 105 -0.28 -10.80 -7.73
C VAL A 105 0.81 -11.86 -7.93
N ILE A 106 0.50 -12.94 -8.64
CA ILE A 106 1.45 -14.02 -8.94
C ILE A 106 2.60 -13.50 -9.82
N ASN A 107 2.30 -12.70 -10.86
CA ASN A 107 3.33 -12.04 -11.66
C ASN A 107 4.18 -11.09 -10.82
N ASN A 108 3.54 -10.24 -10.01
CA ASN A 108 4.20 -9.24 -9.19
C ASN A 108 5.12 -9.91 -8.15
N ALA A 109 4.76 -11.09 -7.63
CA ALA A 109 5.61 -11.87 -6.75
C ALA A 109 6.93 -12.28 -7.43
N LYS A 110 6.88 -12.71 -8.70
CA LYS A 110 8.09 -13.00 -9.50
C LYS A 110 8.92 -11.74 -9.73
N ARG A 111 8.27 -10.62 -10.04
CA ARG A 111 8.95 -9.33 -10.20
C ARG A 111 9.55 -8.80 -8.90
N ALA A 112 8.96 -9.14 -7.75
CA ALA A 112 9.50 -8.83 -6.45
C ALA A 112 10.82 -9.59 -6.18
N GLN A 113 10.87 -10.89 -6.50
CA GLN A 113 12.11 -11.68 -6.39
C GLN A 113 13.25 -11.09 -7.24
N GLU A 114 12.97 -10.78 -8.50
CA GLU A 114 13.94 -10.16 -9.41
C GLU A 114 14.39 -8.77 -8.94
N MET A 115 13.50 -8.03 -8.28
CA MET A 115 13.82 -6.70 -7.73
C MET A 115 14.71 -6.82 -6.50
N VAL A 116 14.42 -7.75 -5.59
CA VAL A 116 15.27 -8.04 -4.42
C VAL A 116 16.66 -8.49 -4.87
N GLU A 117 16.76 -9.36 -5.88
CA GLU A 117 18.04 -9.80 -6.44
C GLU A 117 18.88 -8.64 -7.00
N LYS A 118 18.24 -7.68 -7.67
CA LYS A 118 18.94 -6.56 -8.34
C LYS A 118 19.21 -5.36 -7.43
N GLU A 119 18.32 -5.09 -6.49
CA GLU A 119 18.30 -3.83 -5.71
C GLU A 119 18.56 -4.09 -4.22
N GLY A 120 18.76 -5.34 -3.82
CA GLY A 120 18.98 -5.78 -2.42
C GLY A 120 17.68 -5.96 -1.64
N SER A 121 16.69 -5.08 -1.82
CA SER A 121 15.35 -5.20 -1.23
C SER A 121 14.31 -4.39 -2.00
N LEU A 122 13.02 -4.71 -1.84
CA LEU A 122 11.93 -3.87 -2.35
C LEU A 122 11.98 -2.50 -1.68
N ALA A 123 12.24 -2.46 -0.37
CA ALA A 123 12.30 -1.22 0.38
C ALA A 123 13.40 -0.29 -0.15
N ALA A 124 14.61 -0.79 -0.40
CA ALA A 124 15.71 -0.01 -0.96
C ALA A 124 15.34 0.56 -2.34
N PHE A 125 14.63 -0.20 -3.17
CA PHE A 125 14.13 0.30 -4.46
C PHE A 125 13.06 1.40 -4.28
N LEU A 126 12.03 1.12 -3.47
CA LEU A 126 10.81 1.93 -3.36
C LEU A 126 11.08 3.27 -2.66
N TRP A 127 11.90 3.29 -1.61
CA TRP A 127 12.19 4.50 -0.84
C TRP A 127 13.01 5.55 -1.61
N ARG A 128 13.62 5.20 -2.74
CA ARG A 128 14.22 6.17 -3.69
C ARG A 128 13.20 7.13 -4.32
N TYR A 129 11.92 6.79 -4.26
CA TYR A 129 10.82 7.58 -4.79
C TYR A 129 10.08 8.36 -3.69
N GLU A 130 10.66 8.50 -2.50
CA GLU A 130 10.14 9.40 -1.46
C GLU A 130 10.11 10.85 -1.99
N PRO A 131 8.95 11.52 -2.06
CA PRO A 131 8.88 12.91 -2.50
C PRO A 131 9.54 13.85 -1.51
N GLU A 132 10.12 14.94 -1.99
CA GLU A 132 10.56 16.00 -1.09
C GLU A 132 9.34 16.67 -0.45
N PRO A 133 9.34 16.94 0.88
CA PRO A 133 8.18 17.55 1.54
C PRO A 133 7.71 18.87 0.90
N LYS A 134 8.62 19.65 0.33
CA LYS A 134 8.32 20.93 -0.33
C LYS A 134 7.56 20.80 -1.66
N GLN A 135 7.58 19.60 -2.27
CA GLN A 135 6.89 19.31 -3.53
C GLN A 135 5.47 18.78 -3.29
N LEU A 136 5.14 18.43 -2.04
CA LEU A 136 3.81 17.98 -1.66
C LEU A 136 2.91 19.18 -1.40
N GLY A 137 1.70 19.15 -1.95
CA GLY A 137 0.66 20.14 -1.67
C GLY A 137 0.01 19.94 -0.30
N GLU A 138 -1.15 20.57 -0.11
CA GLU A 138 -1.95 20.35 1.09
C GLU A 138 -2.29 18.85 1.26
N PRO A 139 -2.28 18.30 2.49
CA PRO A 139 -2.56 16.88 2.67
C PRO A 139 -3.94 16.48 2.12
N GLN A 140 -4.01 15.30 1.50
CA GLN A 140 -5.24 14.72 0.91
C GLN A 140 -5.86 15.58 -0.21
N SER A 141 -5.06 16.44 -0.85
CA SER A 141 -5.50 17.27 -1.98
C SER A 141 -5.22 16.64 -3.36
N ALA A 142 -4.39 15.59 -3.42
CA ALA A 142 -3.97 14.95 -4.65
C ALA A 142 -4.22 13.45 -4.63
N SER A 143 -4.29 12.84 -5.82
CA SER A 143 -4.38 11.39 -6.02
C SER A 143 -3.19 10.80 -6.76
N THR A 144 -2.20 11.64 -7.11
CA THR A 144 -0.95 11.30 -7.80
C THR A 144 0.12 12.34 -7.47
N SER A 145 1.39 12.00 -7.60
CA SER A 145 2.51 12.94 -7.61
C SER A 145 3.48 12.66 -8.78
N PRO A 146 4.41 13.57 -9.10
CA PRO A 146 5.49 13.27 -10.03
C PRO A 146 6.23 11.95 -9.70
N GLU A 147 6.47 11.68 -8.42
CA GLU A 147 7.15 10.48 -7.93
C GLU A 147 6.26 9.23 -8.09
N SER A 148 4.95 9.32 -7.83
CA SER A 148 4.05 8.18 -8.02
C SER A 148 3.89 7.82 -9.50
N ILE A 149 3.94 8.82 -10.38
CA ILE A 149 3.96 8.63 -11.84
C ILE A 149 5.28 7.97 -12.27
N ALA A 150 6.42 8.47 -11.78
CA ALA A 150 7.74 7.92 -12.08
C ALA A 150 7.88 6.47 -11.59
N LEU A 151 7.47 6.19 -10.35
CA LEU A 151 7.48 4.85 -9.76
C LEU A 151 6.53 3.92 -10.50
N SER A 152 5.31 4.37 -10.83
CA SER A 152 4.37 3.58 -11.66
C SER A 152 4.97 3.20 -13.01
N LYS A 153 5.63 4.16 -13.69
CA LYS A 153 6.27 3.93 -14.98
C LYS A 153 7.40 2.90 -14.85
N GLU A 154 8.25 3.01 -13.83
CA GLU A 154 9.36 2.08 -13.63
C GLU A 154 8.88 0.68 -13.24
N LEU A 155 7.90 0.56 -12.34
CA LEU A 155 7.30 -0.74 -12.00
C LEU A 155 6.70 -1.42 -13.24
N LYS A 156 5.96 -0.67 -14.08
CA LYS A 156 5.41 -1.19 -15.34
C LYS A 156 6.50 -1.62 -16.31
N LYS A 157 7.58 -0.83 -16.45
CA LYS A 157 8.75 -1.17 -17.27
C LYS A 157 9.40 -2.48 -16.80
N ARG A 158 9.42 -2.70 -15.48
CA ARG A 158 9.86 -3.95 -14.84
C ARG A 158 8.81 -5.04 -14.82
N GLY A 159 7.70 -4.89 -15.56
CA GLY A 159 6.71 -5.94 -15.75
C GLY A 159 5.69 -6.12 -14.63
N TRP A 160 5.66 -5.23 -13.62
CA TRP A 160 4.59 -5.22 -12.61
C TRP A 160 3.24 -4.88 -13.25
N LYS A 161 2.17 -5.42 -12.69
CA LYS A 161 0.79 -5.29 -13.19
C LYS A 161 -0.10 -4.61 -12.15
N PHE A 162 -1.13 -3.89 -12.63
CA PHE A 162 -2.10 -3.13 -11.82
C PHE A 162 -1.51 -2.01 -10.94
N VAL A 163 -0.31 -1.54 -11.27
CA VAL A 163 0.41 -0.47 -10.54
C VAL A 163 0.28 0.88 -11.25
N GLY A 164 -0.95 1.39 -11.40
CA GLY A 164 -1.20 2.72 -11.96
C GLY A 164 -0.74 3.86 -11.04
N PRO A 165 -0.53 5.10 -11.53
CA PRO A 165 -0.02 6.21 -10.70
C PRO A 165 -0.87 6.51 -9.46
N THR A 166 -2.20 6.34 -9.54
CA THR A 166 -3.10 6.50 -8.39
C THR A 166 -2.95 5.38 -7.37
N THR A 167 -2.85 4.13 -7.82
CA THR A 167 -2.56 2.97 -6.97
C THR A 167 -1.22 3.14 -6.25
N VAL A 168 -0.20 3.58 -6.98
CA VAL A 168 1.14 3.84 -6.43
C VAL A 168 1.11 4.99 -5.44
N TYR A 169 0.36 6.06 -5.71
CA TYR A 169 0.22 7.16 -4.76
C TYR A 169 -0.45 6.71 -3.45
N ALA A 170 -1.54 5.94 -3.54
CA ALA A 170 -2.19 5.35 -2.37
C ALA A 170 -1.24 4.44 -1.57
N PHE A 171 -0.44 3.64 -2.26
CA PHE A 171 0.64 2.85 -1.66
C PHE A 171 1.67 3.73 -0.93
N MET A 172 2.14 4.81 -1.57
CA MET A 172 3.13 5.73 -0.99
C MET A 172 2.61 6.42 0.27
N GLN A 173 1.34 6.85 0.27
CA GLN A 173 0.68 7.37 1.47
C GLN A 173 0.62 6.29 2.55
N ALA A 174 0.17 5.09 2.21
CA ALA A 174 -0.09 4.08 3.22
C ALA A 174 1.17 3.49 3.86
N MET A 175 2.25 3.33 3.09
CA MET A 175 3.55 2.84 3.58
C MET A 175 4.48 3.94 4.08
N GLY A 176 3.94 5.15 4.21
CA GLY A 176 4.61 6.25 4.86
C GLY A 176 5.78 6.82 4.09
N LEU A 177 5.82 6.68 2.75
CA LEU A 177 6.67 7.51 1.89
C LEU A 177 6.16 8.95 1.87
N ILE A 178 4.84 9.12 2.02
CA ILE A 178 4.17 10.42 2.14
C ILE A 178 3.41 10.44 3.47
N ASN A 179 3.64 11.44 4.31
CA ASN A 179 2.75 11.70 5.44
C ASN A 179 1.59 12.61 5.02
N ASP A 180 0.50 11.96 4.62
CA ASP A 180 -0.68 12.63 4.10
C ASP A 180 -1.82 12.75 5.13
N HIS A 181 -1.52 12.63 6.42
CA HIS A 181 -2.48 12.97 7.48
C HIS A 181 -2.80 14.47 7.42
N VAL A 182 -4.08 14.85 7.50
CA VAL A 182 -4.45 16.28 7.53
C VAL A 182 -3.81 16.99 8.73
N LYS A 183 -3.55 18.30 8.61
CA LYS A 183 -2.75 19.08 9.58
C LYS A 183 -3.22 18.92 11.04
N ASN A 184 -4.53 18.87 11.26
CA ASN A 184 -5.12 18.77 12.60
C ASN A 184 -5.35 17.33 13.08
N CYS A 185 -4.87 16.32 12.36
CA CYS A 185 -4.97 14.92 12.77
C CYS A 185 -3.94 14.60 13.87
N VAL A 186 -4.38 14.00 14.97
CA VAL A 186 -3.51 13.60 16.10
C VAL A 186 -2.44 12.58 15.71
N THR A 187 -2.68 11.77 14.67
CA THR A 187 -1.74 10.75 14.18
C THR A 187 -0.65 11.35 13.29
N ARG A 188 -0.85 12.57 12.76
CA ARG A 188 0.13 13.23 11.90
C ARG A 188 1.48 13.37 12.58
N SER A 189 1.50 13.92 13.79
CA SER A 189 2.75 14.15 14.55
C SER A 189 3.44 12.83 14.93
N LYS A 190 2.68 11.78 15.23
CA LYS A 190 3.20 10.43 15.50
C LYS A 190 3.92 9.87 14.26
N VAL A 191 3.32 10.03 13.09
CA VAL A 191 3.92 9.63 11.81
C VAL A 191 5.16 10.46 11.49
N GLU A 192 5.15 11.79 11.70
CA GLU A 192 6.34 12.64 11.49
C GLU A 192 7.50 12.19 12.40
N GLN A 193 7.22 11.91 13.68
CA GLN A 193 8.23 11.39 14.61
C GLN A 193 8.77 10.03 14.19
N ALA A 194 7.91 9.11 13.75
CA ALA A 194 8.34 7.80 13.23
C ALA A 194 9.22 7.97 11.99
N ARG A 195 8.82 8.83 11.05
CA ARG A 195 9.60 9.16 9.84
C ARG A 195 10.94 9.80 10.19
N ASN A 196 11.04 10.66 11.19
CA ASN A 196 12.33 11.28 11.58
C ASN A 196 13.32 10.27 12.17
N LYS A 197 12.82 9.20 12.81
CA LYS A 197 13.65 8.11 13.36
C LYS A 197 13.94 7.01 12.35
N PHE A 198 13.18 6.95 11.26
CA PHE A 198 13.27 5.90 10.26
C PHE A 198 14.52 6.05 9.39
N LYS A 199 15.36 5.02 9.35
CA LYS A 199 16.50 4.94 8.45
C LYS A 199 16.00 4.46 7.09
N ARG A 200 16.15 5.28 6.05
CA ARG A 200 15.72 4.89 4.70
C ARG A 200 16.56 3.70 4.24
N PRO A 201 15.96 2.62 3.74
CA PRO A 201 16.72 1.49 3.23
C PRO A 201 17.53 1.88 1.98
N GLY A 202 18.72 1.32 1.83
CA GLY A 202 19.59 1.54 0.67
C GLY A 202 20.38 2.86 0.68
N THR A 203 20.32 3.63 1.77
CA THR A 203 21.23 4.77 2.02
C THR A 203 22.51 4.34 2.71
#